data_AF-E9J6H2-F1
#
_entry.id   AF-E9J6H2-F1
#
_cell.length_a   1.000
_cell.length_b   1.000
_cell.length_c   1.000
_cell.angle_alpha   90.00
_cell.angle_beta   90.00
_cell.angle_gamma   90.00
#
_symmetry.space_group_name_H-M   'P 1'
#
loop_
_entity.id
_entity.type
_entity.pdbx_description
1 polymer ?
#
loop_
_entity_poly.entity_id
_entity_poly.type
_entity_poly.pdbx_seq_one_letter_code
_entity_poly.pdbx_strand_id
1 'polypeptide(L)'
;GKLTSKLIDELTIYYGLAIRRNVDSVEKIKTEIWSTLYHKILTDEKPQHDFCPSGENSWCSYQQAKATNKLSKYKHKTPMNSVIFDAVKPIYELSNDKLLLRCLGGFT
;
A
#
# COMPACT_ATOMS: atom_id res chain seq x y z
N GLY A 1 15.17 -3.47 13.08
CA GLY A 1 14.66 -2.11 12.85
C GLY A 1 13.74 -1.72 14.00
N LYS A 2 13.39 -0.43 14.14
CA LYS A 2 12.40 0.03 15.14
C LYS A 2 11.12 0.47 14.42
N LEU A 3 9.96 0.19 15.01
CA LEU A 3 8.71 0.81 14.60
C LEU A 3 8.75 2.26 15.09
N THR A 4 8.77 3.21 14.17
CA THR A 4 8.86 4.65 14.49
C THR A 4 7.51 5.31 14.29
N SER A 5 7.25 6.43 14.99
CA SER A 5 6.02 7.22 14.79
C SER A 5 5.82 7.59 13.31
N LYS A 6 6.89 7.99 12.62
CA LYS A 6 6.84 8.28 11.18
C LYS A 6 6.35 7.10 10.34
N LEU A 7 6.78 5.88 10.66
CA LEU A 7 6.33 4.68 9.93
C LEU A 7 4.86 4.37 10.23
N ILE A 8 4.44 4.54 11.49
CA ILE A 8 3.03 4.38 11.91
C ILE A 8 2.14 5.39 11.18
N ASP A 9 2.53 6.66 11.15
CA ASP A 9 1.80 7.73 10.47
C ASP A 9 1.65 7.43 8.98
N GLU A 10 2.73 6.97 8.34
CA GLU A 10 2.73 6.63 6.92
C GLU A 10 1.80 5.45 6.59
N LEU A 11 1.86 4.37 7.39
CA LEU A 11 0.96 3.22 7.23
C LEU A 11 -0.51 3.62 7.43
N THR A 12 -0.78 4.46 8.43
CA THR A 12 -2.13 4.96 8.73
C THR A 12 -2.70 5.79 7.58
N ILE A 13 -1.88 6.71 7.03
CA ILE A 13 -2.26 7.53 5.87
C ILE A 13 -2.57 6.64 4.67
N TYR A 14 -1.72 5.65 4.39
CA TYR A 14 -1.90 4.75 3.24
C TYR A 14 -3.15 3.89 3.38
N TYR A 15 -3.40 3.34 4.57
CA TYR A 15 -4.62 2.58 4.85
C TYR A 15 -5.88 3.42 4.59
N GLY A 16 -5.92 4.66 5.09
CA GLY A 16 -7.05 5.56 4.85
C GLY A 16 -7.21 5.96 3.38
N LEU A 17 -6.11 6.15 2.65
CA LEU A 17 -6.16 6.45 1.20
C LEU A 17 -6.70 5.27 0.38
N ALA A 18 -6.32 4.04 0.73
CA ALA A 18 -6.82 2.83 0.07
C ALA A 18 -8.35 2.73 0.16
N ILE A 19 -8.93 3.11 1.31
CA ILE A 19 -10.38 3.18 1.49
C ILE A 19 -10.99 4.29 0.63
N ARG A 20 -10.52 5.54 0.78
CA ARG A 20 -11.12 6.72 0.13
C ARG A 20 -11.06 6.68 -1.40
N ARG A 21 -10.10 5.96 -2.00
CA ARG A 21 -9.95 5.84 -3.45
C ARG A 21 -10.84 4.77 -4.09
N ASN A 22 -11.36 3.85 -3.28
CA ASN A 22 -12.07 2.65 -3.75
C ASN A 22 -13.44 2.48 -3.10
N VAL A 23 -14.10 3.59 -2.75
CA VAL A 23 -15.39 3.62 -2.05
C VAL A 23 -16.54 2.94 -2.80
N ASP A 24 -16.30 2.50 -4.04
CA ASP A 24 -17.19 1.76 -4.92
C ASP A 24 -17.04 0.23 -4.80
N SER A 25 -15.96 -0.30 -4.20
CA SER A 25 -15.69 -1.73 -4.19
C SER A 25 -14.89 -2.20 -2.96
N VAL A 26 -15.49 -3.09 -2.18
CA VAL A 26 -14.82 -3.76 -1.04
C VAL A 26 -13.58 -4.54 -1.48
N GLU A 27 -13.66 -5.21 -2.63
CA GLU A 27 -12.54 -5.98 -3.19
C GLU A 27 -11.35 -5.07 -3.51
N LYS A 28 -11.59 -3.92 -4.15
CA LYS A 28 -10.55 -2.94 -4.44
C LYS A 28 -9.99 -2.31 -3.17
N ILE A 29 -10.84 -1.96 -2.19
CA ILE A 29 -10.39 -1.45 -0.88
C ILE A 29 -9.44 -2.45 -0.22
N LYS A 30 -9.84 -3.72 -0.12
CA LYS A 30 -9.05 -4.78 0.51
C LYS A 30 -7.72 -4.99 -0.23
N THR A 31 -7.76 -5.05 -1.56
CA THR A 31 -6.57 -5.22 -2.39
C THR A 31 -5.60 -4.06 -2.22
N GLU A 32 -6.08 -2.81 -2.22
CA GLU A 32 -5.22 -1.64 -2.06
C GLU A 32 -4.69 -1.52 -0.62
N ILE A 33 -5.49 -1.86 0.41
CA ILE A 33 -5.01 -1.96 1.80
C ILE A 33 -3.81 -2.91 1.88
N TRP A 34 -3.93 -4.13 1.36
CA TRP A 34 -2.83 -5.10 1.37
C TRP A 34 -1.63 -4.62 0.55
N SER A 35 -1.88 -4.04 -0.63
CA SER A 35 -0.85 -3.45 -1.49
C SER A 35 -0.01 -2.42 -0.75
N THR A 36 -0.61 -1.56 0.07
CA THR A 36 0.13 -0.54 0.84
C THR A 36 1.10 -1.12 1.87
N LEU A 37 0.76 -2.25 2.50
CA LEU A 37 1.64 -2.93 3.45
C LEU A 37 2.78 -3.66 2.73
N TYR A 38 2.46 -4.46 1.71
CA TYR A 38 3.47 -5.20 0.95
C TYR A 38 4.43 -4.27 0.20
N HIS A 39 3.96 -3.10 -0.24
CA HIS A 39 4.80 -2.06 -0.84
C HIS A 39 5.96 -1.62 0.07
N LYS A 40 5.87 -1.82 1.39
CA LYS A 40 6.94 -1.47 2.34
C LYS A 40 8.10 -2.46 2.37
N ILE A 41 7.96 -3.65 1.82
CA ILE A 41 9.01 -4.68 1.82
C ILE A 41 9.61 -4.95 0.44
N LEU A 42 9.16 -4.23 -0.59
CA LEU A 42 9.66 -4.39 -1.96
C LEU A 42 11.08 -3.83 -2.09
N THR A 43 11.87 -4.49 -2.94
CA THR A 43 13.26 -4.12 -3.23
C THR A 43 13.50 -4.10 -4.74
N ASP A 44 14.66 -3.58 -5.16
CA ASP A 44 15.06 -3.57 -6.57
C ASP A 44 15.17 -5.01 -7.13
N GLU A 45 15.54 -5.99 -6.31
CA GLU A 45 15.63 -7.41 -6.69
C GLU A 45 14.26 -8.10 -6.76
N LYS A 46 13.26 -7.58 -6.04
CA LYS A 46 11.88 -8.11 -5.98
C LYS A 46 10.84 -6.99 -6.11
N PRO A 47 10.72 -6.35 -7.29
CA PRO A 47 9.87 -5.18 -7.49
C PRO A 47 8.42 -5.60 -7.81
N GLN A 48 7.76 -6.30 -6.89
CA GLN A 48 6.40 -6.84 -7.11
C GLN A 48 5.33 -5.75 -6.92
N HIS A 49 5.13 -4.90 -7.93
CA HIS A 49 4.19 -3.77 -7.92
C HIS A 49 2.87 -4.04 -8.67
N ASP A 50 2.55 -5.29 -8.98
CA ASP A 50 1.36 -5.65 -9.78
C ASP A 50 0.03 -5.28 -9.11
N PHE A 51 0.02 -5.16 -7.78
CA PHE A 51 -1.15 -4.73 -7.00
C PHE A 51 -1.24 -3.21 -6.83
N CYS A 52 -0.29 -2.45 -7.37
CA CYS A 52 -0.36 -1.00 -7.38
C CYS A 52 -1.06 -0.51 -8.65
N PRO A 53 -1.87 0.56 -8.59
CA PRO A 53 -2.49 1.12 -9.77
C PRO A 53 -1.44 1.49 -10.81
N SER A 54 -1.70 1.20 -12.08
CA SER A 54 -0.79 1.54 -13.18
C SER A 54 -0.93 3.00 -13.61
N GLY A 55 0.08 3.53 -14.29
CA GLY A 55 0.02 4.85 -14.94
C GLY A 55 0.70 5.97 -14.17
N GLU A 56 0.80 7.13 -14.81
CA GLU A 56 1.51 8.31 -14.29
C GLU A 56 0.82 8.92 -13.05
N ASN A 57 -0.49 8.71 -12.93
CA ASN A 57 -1.31 9.15 -11.79
C ASN A 57 -1.35 8.13 -10.64
N SER A 58 -0.59 7.03 -10.75
CA SER A 58 -0.46 6.06 -9.66
C SER A 58 0.12 6.73 -8.42
N TRP A 59 -0.28 6.30 -7.23
CA TRP A 59 0.43 6.67 -6.00
C TRP A 59 1.76 5.91 -5.84
N CYS A 60 1.95 4.81 -6.58
CA CYS A 60 3.16 4.02 -6.55
C CYS A 60 4.22 4.64 -7.47
N SER A 61 5.32 5.10 -6.89
CA SER A 61 6.39 5.74 -7.65
C SER A 61 7.07 4.80 -8.64
N TYR A 62 7.05 3.49 -8.41
CA TYR A 62 7.53 2.51 -9.39
C TYR A 62 6.63 2.49 -10.63
N GLN A 63 5.30 2.45 -10.45
CA GLN A 63 4.34 2.47 -11.55
C GLN A 63 4.38 3.80 -12.31
N GLN A 64 4.59 4.92 -11.62
CA GLN A 64 4.86 6.22 -12.26
C GLN A 64 6.13 6.19 -13.11
N ALA A 65 7.23 5.64 -12.57
CA ALA A 65 8.49 5.54 -13.29
C ALA A 65 8.39 4.61 -14.50
N LYS A 66 7.62 3.52 -14.39
CA LYS A 66 7.31 2.62 -15.50
C LYS A 66 6.52 3.33 -16.58
N ALA A 67 5.46 4.07 -16.21
CA ALA A 67 4.63 4.81 -17.17
C ALA A 67 5.38 5.94 -17.89
N THR A 68 6.31 6.61 -17.20
CA THR A 68 7.09 7.74 -17.75
C THR A 68 8.43 7.33 -18.38
N ASN A 69 8.68 6.04 -18.58
CA ASN A 69 9.94 5.49 -19.11
C ASN A 69 11.21 5.88 -18.29
N LYS A 70 11.07 6.05 -16.98
CA LYS A 70 12.15 6.41 -16.03
C LYS A 70 12.61 5.25 -15.15
N LEU A 71 12.18 4.03 -15.44
CA LEU A 71 12.44 2.85 -14.61
C LEU A 71 13.94 2.57 -14.40
N SER A 72 14.78 2.84 -15.40
CA SER A 72 16.24 2.67 -15.32
C SER A 72 16.92 3.55 -14.26
N LYS A 73 16.27 4.64 -13.83
CA LYS A 73 16.75 5.55 -12.79
C LYS A 73 16.03 5.35 -11.46
N TYR A 74 15.03 4.47 -11.41
CA TYR A 74 14.28 4.19 -10.20
C TYR A 74 15.14 3.42 -9.20
N LYS A 75 14.99 3.75 -7.92
CA LYS A 75 15.55 2.99 -6.81
C LYS A 75 14.51 2.83 -5.74
N HIS A 76 14.37 1.61 -5.23
CA HIS A 76 13.50 1.38 -4.08
C HIS A 76 13.99 2.14 -2.86
N LYS A 77 13.03 2.56 -2.03
CA LYS A 77 13.34 3.02 -0.68
C LYS A 77 13.81 1.84 0.15
N THR A 78 14.56 2.10 1.23
CA THR A 78 14.94 1.06 2.18
C THR A 78 13.70 0.31 2.67
N PRO A 79 13.66 -1.03 2.53
CA PRO A 79 12.50 -1.81 2.94
C PRO A 79 12.32 -1.78 4.45
N MET A 80 11.07 -1.92 4.88
CA MET A 80 10.70 -2.18 6.26
C MET A 80 11.33 -3.48 6.74
N ASN A 81 11.76 -3.49 8.00
CA ASN A 81 12.31 -4.68 8.62
C ASN A 81 11.25 -5.79 8.73
N SER A 82 11.62 -7.03 8.39
CA SER A 82 10.72 -8.18 8.40
C SER A 82 10.02 -8.41 9.74
N VAL A 83 10.73 -8.26 10.87
CA VAL A 83 10.14 -8.43 12.21
C VAL A 83 9.00 -7.42 12.46
N ILE A 84 9.13 -6.19 11.95
CA ILE A 84 8.07 -5.18 12.05
C ILE A 84 6.92 -5.56 11.12
N PHE A 85 7.22 -5.97 9.88
CA PHE A 85 6.21 -6.41 8.93
C PHE A 85 5.37 -7.56 9.50
N ASP A 86 6.02 -8.59 10.05
CA ASP A 86 5.36 -9.76 10.65
C ASP A 86 4.51 -9.39 11.87
N ALA A 87 4.93 -8.38 12.65
CA ALA A 87 4.15 -7.86 13.76
C ALA A 87 2.93 -7.02 13.33
N VAL A 88 3.02 -6.31 12.20
CA VAL A 88 1.93 -5.45 11.68
C VAL A 88 0.94 -6.23 10.83
N LYS A 89 1.39 -7.28 10.14
CA LYS A 89 0.56 -8.08 9.22
C LYS A 89 -0.77 -8.57 9.83
N PRO A 90 -0.82 -9.12 11.07
CA PRO A 90 -2.07 -9.54 11.69
C PRO A 90 -3.08 -8.39 11.89
N ILE A 91 -2.61 -7.15 12.04
CA ILE A 91 -3.49 -5.98 12.15
C ILE A 91 -4.24 -5.75 10.83
N TYR A 92 -3.56 -5.95 9.69
CA TYR A 92 -4.18 -5.81 8.36
C TYR A 92 -5.19 -6.93 8.08
N GLU A 93 -5.02 -8.12 8.67
CA GLU A 93 -6.00 -9.23 8.58
C GLU A 93 -7.35 -8.88 9.21
N LEU A 94 -7.39 -7.90 10.11
CA LEU A 94 -8.64 -7.38 10.68
C LEU A 94 -9.51 -6.64 9.65
N SER A 95 -8.97 -6.30 8.46
CA SER A 95 -9.67 -5.64 7.34
C SER A 95 -10.64 -6.60 6.63
N ASN A 96 -11.58 -7.17 7.39
CA ASN A 96 -12.57 -8.12 6.88
C ASN A 96 -13.70 -7.41 6.12
N ASP A 97 -14.36 -8.16 5.24
CA ASP A 97 -15.34 -7.64 4.31
C ASP A 97 -16.54 -6.98 5.04
N LYS A 98 -16.94 -7.49 6.21
CA LYS A 98 -18.05 -6.91 7.00
C LYS A 98 -17.72 -5.49 7.48
N LEU A 99 -16.47 -5.24 7.87
CA LEU A 99 -16.02 -3.90 8.25
C LEU A 99 -15.89 -3.01 7.02
N LEU A 100 -15.29 -3.51 5.93
CA LEU A 100 -15.04 -2.73 4.73
C LEU A 100 -16.33 -2.35 3.97
N LEU A 101 -17.39 -3.15 4.07
CA LEU A 101 -18.72 -2.80 3.52
C LEU A 101 -19.24 -1.47 4.07
N ARG A 102 -18.90 -1.12 5.32
CA ARG A 102 -19.30 0.15 5.94
C ARG A 102 -18.52 1.36 5.42
N CYS A 103 -17.45 1.12 4.68
CA CYS A 103 -16.63 2.17 4.06
C CYS A 103 -17.11 2.53 2.64
N LEU A 104 -18.08 1.79 2.08
CA LEU A 104 -18.66 2.12 0.79
C LEU A 104 -19.38 3.48 0.84
N GLY A 105 -19.33 4.20 -0.28
CA GLY A 105 -19.91 5.54 -0.40
C GLY A 105 -19.10 6.66 0.26
N GLY A 106 -18.01 6.36 0.97
CA GLY A 106 -17.04 7.36 1.42
C GLY A 106 -17.55 8.30 2.52
N PHE A 107 -18.50 7.86 3.35
CA PHE A 107 -19.04 8.64 4.48
C PHE A 107 -18.09 8.72 5.69
N THR A 108 -16.78 8.56 5.47
CA THR A 108 -15.73 8.47 6.48
C THR A 108 -14.87 9.73 6.53
#